data_AF-A0A959C9K4-F1
#
_entry.id   AF-A0A959C9K4-F1
#
_cell.length_a   1.000
_cell.length_b   1.000
_cell.length_c   1.000
_cell.angle_alpha   90.00
_cell.angle_beta   90.00
_cell.angle_gamma   90.00
#
_symmetry.space_group_name_H-M   'P 1'
#
loop_
_entity.id
_entity.type
_entity.pdbx_description
1 polymer ?
#
loop_
_entity_poly.entity_id
_entity_poly.type
_entity_poly.pdbx_seq_one_letter_code
_entity_poly.pdbx_strand_id
1 'polypeptide(L)'
;GIKGLVSFHPDNFQDNPVPPQILITGLEVNNRRVVFGDSSGILQQAIEFTSKLALPYGQNSITLKFAALEFTIPSKNRFRYYLKGAEPEWAHTTTEFYASYLNLPPGKYTFMVKAGNSDGVWNETPAALQITILPPWYRTAWAYA
;
A
#
# COMPACT_ATOMS: atom_id res chain seq x y z
N GLY A 1 46.02 -9.50 18.35
CA GLY A 1 44.56 -9.53 18.48
C GLY A 1 44.09 -8.22 19.06
N ILE A 2 43.33 -7.43 18.31
CA ILE A 2 42.88 -6.11 18.75
C ILE A 2 41.55 -6.25 19.51
N LYS A 3 41.59 -6.09 20.83
CA LYS A 3 40.41 -5.87 21.67
C LYS A 3 40.06 -4.38 21.61
N GLY A 4 39.18 -4.01 20.69
CA GLY A 4 38.61 -2.66 20.65
C GLY A 4 37.56 -2.52 21.77
N LEU A 5 37.78 -1.58 22.68
CA LEU A 5 36.77 -1.14 23.64
C LEU A 5 35.74 -0.28 22.89
N VAL A 6 34.50 -0.73 22.82
CA VAL A 6 33.39 0.13 22.33
C VAL A 6 32.85 0.88 23.53
N SER A 7 33.04 2.20 23.56
CA SER A 7 32.37 3.10 24.50
C SER A 7 31.22 3.78 23.76
N PHE A 8 30.00 3.63 24.26
CA PHE A 8 28.83 4.37 23.78
C PHE A 8 28.26 5.17 24.95
N HIS A 9 27.90 6.43 24.70
CA HIS A 9 27.18 7.29 25.65
C HIS A 9 25.69 7.23 25.32
N PRO A 10 24.82 6.77 26.23
CA PRO A 10 23.40 6.55 25.96
C PRO A 10 22.54 7.84 25.97
N ASP A 11 23.12 9.01 26.23
CA ASP A 11 22.37 10.23 26.54
C ASP A 11 21.92 11.06 25.32
N ASN A 12 21.96 10.49 24.11
CA ASN A 12 21.57 11.21 22.90
C ASN A 12 20.85 10.33 21.87
N PHE A 13 19.92 9.48 22.35
CA PHE A 13 18.84 9.00 21.48
C PHE A 13 17.98 10.22 21.13
N GLN A 14 18.28 10.86 20.01
CA GLN A 14 17.34 11.79 19.42
C GLN A 14 16.23 10.96 18.81
N ASP A 15 15.10 10.88 19.51
CA ASP A 15 13.83 10.42 18.94
C ASP A 15 13.69 11.04 17.56
N ASN A 16 13.50 10.23 16.51
CA ASN A 16 13.33 10.77 15.15
C ASN A 16 11.89 11.30 15.04
N PRO A 17 11.64 12.62 15.12
CA PRO A 17 10.29 13.15 15.27
C PRO A 17 9.59 13.35 13.92
N VAL A 18 10.27 13.06 12.80
CA VAL A 18 9.71 13.26 11.45
C VAL A 18 8.95 12.00 11.04
N PRO A 19 7.62 12.06 10.90
CA PRO A 19 6.85 10.90 10.45
C PRO A 19 7.29 10.48 9.04
N PRO A 20 7.49 9.17 8.78
CA PRO A 20 7.85 8.68 7.46
C PRO A 20 6.77 9.04 6.42
N GLN A 21 7.19 9.55 5.26
CA GLN A 21 6.30 9.58 4.10
C GLN A 21 6.04 8.14 3.64
N ILE A 22 4.80 7.81 3.32
CA ILE A 22 4.39 6.48 2.86
C ILE A 22 3.96 6.56 1.39
N LEU A 23 4.44 5.64 0.57
CA LEU A 23 4.08 5.55 -0.85
C LEU A 23 3.59 4.15 -1.19
N ILE A 24 2.66 4.06 -2.14
CA ILE A 24 2.29 2.81 -2.80
C ILE A 24 3.23 2.65 -3.99
N THR A 25 4.05 1.60 -3.96
CA THR A 25 5.21 1.40 -4.85
C THR A 25 5.05 0.23 -5.80
N GLY A 26 3.97 -0.54 -5.66
CA GLY A 26 3.72 -1.68 -6.54
C GLY A 26 2.26 -2.09 -6.59
N LEU A 27 1.89 -2.62 -7.76
CA LEU A 27 0.60 -3.22 -8.03
C LEU A 27 0.83 -4.59 -8.66
N GLU A 28 0.14 -5.59 -8.14
CA GLU A 28 -0.06 -6.86 -8.82
C GLU A 28 -1.55 -7.12 -8.96
N VAL A 29 -1.95 -7.63 -10.13
CA VAL A 29 -3.32 -7.99 -10.46
C VAL A 29 -3.32 -9.44 -10.89
N ASN A 30 -4.10 -10.28 -10.21
CA ASN A 30 -4.14 -11.73 -10.41
C ASN A 30 -2.72 -12.36 -10.41
N ASN A 31 -1.91 -11.98 -9.41
CA ASN A 31 -0.52 -12.42 -9.22
C ASN A 31 0.43 -12.07 -10.38
N ARG A 32 0.07 -11.08 -11.20
CA ARG A 32 0.94 -10.53 -12.24
C ARG A 32 1.28 -9.09 -11.89
N ARG A 33 2.58 -8.80 -11.85
CA ARG A 33 3.08 -7.43 -11.67
C ARG A 33 2.55 -6.55 -12.79
N VAL A 34 2.01 -5.40 -12.41
CA VAL A 34 1.55 -4.35 -13.33
C VAL A 34 2.47 -3.14 -13.19
N VAL A 35 2.95 -2.64 -14.32
CA VAL A 35 3.79 -1.43 -14.38
C VAL A 35 3.27 -0.50 -15.46
N PHE A 36 3.59 0.79 -15.33
CA PHE A 36 3.28 1.76 -16.37
C PHE A 36 3.90 1.36 -17.72
N GLY A 37 3.12 1.43 -18.79
CA GLY A 37 3.56 1.12 -20.15
C GLY A 37 3.63 -0.37 -20.49
N ASP A 38 3.18 -1.26 -19.61
CA ASP A 38 3.07 -2.68 -19.94
C ASP A 38 1.87 -3.00 -20.86
N SER A 39 1.79 -4.25 -21.31
CA SER A 39 0.73 -4.72 -22.20
C SER A 39 -0.66 -4.80 -21.54
N SER A 40 -0.77 -4.63 -20.22
CA SER A 40 -2.05 -4.69 -19.52
C SER A 40 -2.86 -3.40 -19.73
N GLY A 41 -2.19 -2.26 -19.92
CA GLY A 41 -2.83 -0.95 -20.04
C GLY A 41 -3.55 -0.47 -18.78
N ILE A 42 -3.36 -1.15 -17.64
CA ILE A 42 -4.05 -0.86 -16.37
C ILE A 42 -3.58 0.48 -15.79
N LEU A 43 -2.27 0.73 -15.82
CA LEU A 43 -1.66 1.95 -15.29
C LEU A 43 -1.37 2.95 -16.40
N GLN A 44 -1.91 4.17 -16.26
CA GLN A 44 -1.69 5.31 -17.17
C GLN A 44 -0.47 6.16 -16.78
N GLN A 45 0.11 5.91 -15.60
CA GLN A 45 1.33 6.51 -15.07
C GLN A 45 1.91 5.58 -13.98
N ALA A 46 3.06 5.91 -13.40
CA ALA A 46 3.62 5.10 -12.31
C ALA A 46 2.64 4.99 -11.12
N ILE A 47 2.71 3.87 -10.39
CA ILE A 47 1.76 3.57 -9.31
C ILE A 47 1.83 4.60 -8.18
N GLU A 48 3.02 5.16 -7.94
CA GLU A 48 3.31 6.19 -6.95
C GLU A 48 2.53 7.50 -7.20
N PHE A 49 2.22 7.77 -8.47
CA PHE A 49 1.47 8.97 -8.90
C PHE A 49 0.00 8.66 -9.21
N THR A 50 -0.41 7.39 -9.11
CA THR A 50 -1.76 6.96 -9.44
C THR A 50 -2.70 7.17 -8.26
N SER A 51 -3.70 8.02 -8.42
CA SER A 51 -4.73 8.26 -7.39
C SER A 51 -5.98 7.39 -7.57
N LYS A 52 -6.21 6.89 -8.79
CA LYS A 52 -7.40 6.12 -9.17
C LYS A 52 -7.04 4.98 -10.12
N LEU A 53 -7.65 3.82 -9.87
CA LEU A 53 -7.47 2.60 -10.63
C LEU A 53 -8.85 2.00 -10.95
N ALA A 54 -9.09 1.67 -12.21
CA ALA A 54 -10.28 0.94 -12.63
C ALA A 54 -9.86 -0.43 -13.18
N LEU A 55 -10.47 -1.49 -12.65
CA LEU A 55 -10.17 -2.86 -13.04
C LEU A 55 -11.44 -3.54 -13.57
N PRO A 56 -11.36 -4.30 -14.66
CA PRO A 56 -12.48 -5.11 -15.13
C PRO A 56 -12.81 -6.21 -14.12
N TYR A 57 -14.04 -6.75 -14.19
CA TYR A 57 -14.54 -7.77 -13.28
C TYR A 57 -13.58 -8.96 -13.05
N GLY A 58 -12.91 -9.44 -14.10
CA GLY A 58 -11.99 -10.57 -14.00
C GLY A 58 -10.60 -10.24 -13.43
N GLN A 59 -10.31 -8.97 -13.12
CA GLN A 59 -9.04 -8.48 -12.58
C GLN A 59 -9.24 -7.97 -11.14
N ASN A 60 -9.81 -8.83 -10.29
CA ASN A 60 -10.31 -8.44 -8.97
C ASN A 60 -9.52 -9.01 -7.79
N SER A 61 -8.40 -9.70 -8.03
CA SER A 61 -7.43 -10.02 -6.99
C SER A 61 -6.24 -9.07 -7.11
N ILE A 62 -6.03 -8.24 -6.09
CA ILE A 62 -5.02 -7.19 -6.07
C ILE A 62 -4.02 -7.42 -4.95
N THR A 63 -2.75 -7.14 -5.22
CA THR A 63 -1.73 -6.97 -4.18
C THR A 63 -1.09 -5.60 -4.36
N LEU A 64 -1.06 -4.83 -3.28
CA LEU A 64 -0.45 -3.50 -3.24
C LEU A 64 0.81 -3.57 -2.41
N LYS A 65 1.92 -3.06 -2.95
CA LYS A 65 3.19 -2.89 -2.23
C LYS A 65 3.34 -1.43 -1.81
N PHE A 66 3.94 -1.21 -0.66
CA PHE A 66 4.13 0.12 -0.11
C PHE A 66 5.44 0.23 0.65
N ALA A 67 5.98 1.44 0.76
CA ALA A 67 7.24 1.70 1.44
C ALA A 67 7.17 2.99 2.24
N ALA A 68 7.73 2.96 3.45
CA ALA A 68 8.01 4.16 4.24
C ALA A 68 9.37 4.73 3.82
N LEU A 69 9.41 6.02 3.50
CA LEU A 69 10.63 6.77 3.18
C LEU A 69 11.36 7.20 4.46
N GLU A 70 11.70 6.23 5.31
CA GLU A 70 12.55 6.43 6.49
C GLU A 70 13.79 5.53 6.38
N PHE A 71 14.95 6.18 6.31
CA PHE A 71 16.24 5.53 6.01
C PHE A 71 16.96 5.03 7.27
N THR A 72 16.50 5.41 8.46
CA THR A 72 17.24 5.21 9.71
C THR A 72 17.21 3.74 10.15
N ILE A 73 16.02 3.11 10.22
CA ILE A 73 15.88 1.68 10.55
C ILE A 73 14.68 1.07 9.80
N PRO A 74 14.81 0.76 8.49
CA PRO A 74 13.71 0.25 7.68
C PRO A 74 13.04 -1.02 8.22
N SER A 75 13.80 -1.87 8.92
CA SER A 75 13.32 -3.14 9.50
C SER A 75 12.41 -2.97 10.71
N LYS A 76 12.29 -1.76 11.27
CA LYS A 76 11.40 -1.48 12.41
C LYS A 76 10.12 -0.75 12.00
N ASN A 77 9.92 -0.48 10.71
CA ASN A 77 8.73 0.19 10.23
C ASN A 77 7.51 -0.72 10.44
N ARG A 78 6.45 -0.14 10.99
CA ARG A 78 5.15 -0.79 11.12
C ARG A 78 4.19 -0.13 10.16
N PHE A 79 3.30 -0.92 9.58
CA PHE A 79 2.27 -0.42 8.69
C PHE A 79 0.90 -0.70 9.27
N ARG A 80 -0.01 0.25 9.08
CA ARG A 80 -1.43 0.06 9.31
C ARG A 80 -2.15 0.32 8.02
N TYR A 81 -3.04 -0.57 7.64
CA TYR A 81 -3.77 -0.41 6.39
C TYR A 81 -5.19 -0.94 6.50
N TYR A 82 -6.03 -0.47 5.58
CA TYR A 82 -7.35 -1.03 5.35
C TYR A 82 -7.87 -0.67 3.96
N LEU A 83 -8.88 -1.38 3.49
CA LEU A 83 -9.60 -1.20 2.24
C LEU A 83 -11.03 -0.76 2.55
N LYS A 84 -11.22 0.56 2.60
CA LYS A 84 -12.56 1.15 2.76
C LYS A 84 -13.50 0.58 1.70
N GLY A 85 -14.64 0.05 2.14
CA GLY A 85 -15.63 -0.62 1.28
C GLY A 85 -15.58 -2.15 1.33
N ALA A 86 -14.50 -2.74 1.86
CA ALA A 86 -14.41 -4.18 2.14
C ALA A 86 -14.38 -4.48 3.65
N GLU A 87 -13.85 -3.54 4.45
CA GLU A 87 -13.59 -3.74 5.88
C GLU A 87 -13.83 -2.46 6.70
N PRO A 88 -13.97 -2.58 8.04
CA PRO A 88 -13.95 -1.44 8.95
C PRO A 88 -12.60 -0.72 8.96
N GLU A 89 -12.53 0.45 9.62
CA GLU A 89 -11.33 1.29 9.61
C GLU A 89 -10.11 0.62 10.28
N TRP A 90 -8.92 0.80 9.67
CA TRP A 90 -7.60 0.38 10.19
C TRP A 90 -7.54 -1.06 10.73
N ALA A 91 -8.15 -2.01 10.02
CA ALA A 91 -8.28 -3.40 10.44
C ALA A 91 -6.95 -4.17 10.56
N HIS A 92 -5.89 -3.72 9.89
CA HIS A 92 -4.62 -4.45 9.83
C HIS A 92 -3.43 -3.65 10.37
N THR A 93 -2.57 -4.32 11.12
CA THR A 93 -1.22 -3.86 11.49
C THR A 93 -0.21 -4.93 11.10
N THR A 94 0.86 -4.56 10.40
CA THR A 94 1.87 -5.50 9.88
C THR A 94 3.26 -4.89 9.84
N THR A 95 4.28 -5.73 9.70
CA THR A 95 5.65 -5.36 9.31
C THR A 95 5.93 -5.66 7.82
N GLU A 96 5.01 -6.34 7.15
CA GLU A 96 5.09 -6.60 5.71
C GLU A 96 4.87 -5.32 4.92
N PHE A 97 5.53 -5.23 3.77
CA PHE A 97 5.46 -4.09 2.85
C PHE A 97 4.41 -4.29 1.74
N TYR A 98 3.44 -5.18 1.96
CA TYR A 98 2.37 -5.46 1.02
C TYR A 98 1.06 -5.84 1.69
N ALA A 99 -0.04 -5.69 0.96
CA ALA A 99 -1.38 -6.11 1.33
C ALA A 99 -2.08 -6.77 0.13
N SER A 100 -2.73 -7.92 0.36
CA SER A 100 -3.41 -8.68 -0.69
C SER A 100 -4.90 -8.78 -0.40
N TYR A 101 -5.71 -8.46 -1.41
CA TYR A 101 -7.16 -8.59 -1.39
C TYR A 101 -7.60 -9.46 -2.56
N LEU A 102 -8.25 -10.58 -2.24
CA LEU A 102 -8.62 -11.60 -3.23
C LEU A 102 -10.09 -11.50 -3.60
N ASN A 103 -10.41 -11.75 -4.87
CA ASN A 103 -11.77 -11.88 -5.37
C ASN A 103 -12.72 -10.73 -4.97
N LEU A 104 -12.24 -9.49 -5.05
CA LEU A 104 -13.05 -8.32 -4.70
C LEU A 104 -14.32 -8.28 -5.57
N PRO A 105 -15.52 -8.10 -4.98
CA PRO A 105 -16.73 -7.94 -5.76
C PRO A 105 -16.73 -6.60 -6.54
N PRO A 106 -17.61 -6.44 -7.53
CA PRO A 106 -17.82 -5.15 -8.18
C PRO A 106 -18.15 -4.07 -7.15
N GLY A 107 -17.46 -2.95 -7.22
CA GLY A 107 -17.58 -1.94 -6.17
C GLY A 107 -16.52 -0.86 -6.25
N LYS A 108 -16.64 0.10 -5.34
CA LYS A 108 -15.67 1.18 -5.15
C LYS A 108 -14.98 0.98 -3.81
N TYR A 109 -13.67 1.03 -3.84
CA TYR A 109 -12.81 0.83 -2.69
C TYR A 109 -11.81 1.98 -2.57
N THR A 110 -11.29 2.18 -1.36
CA THR A 110 -10.13 3.05 -1.15
C THR A 110 -9.16 2.33 -0.25
N PHE A 111 -8.03 1.91 -0.82
CA PHE A 111 -6.93 1.40 -0.02
C PHE A 111 -6.27 2.57 0.69
N MET A 112 -6.03 2.43 1.98
CA MET A 112 -5.37 3.43 2.80
C MET A 112 -4.27 2.77 3.63
N VAL A 113 -3.09 3.37 3.65
CA VAL A 113 -1.95 2.87 4.43
C VAL A 113 -1.24 4.00 5.15
N LYS A 114 -0.82 3.72 6.38
CA LYS A 114 0.02 4.54 7.25
C LYS A 114 1.26 3.76 7.62
N ALA A 115 2.36 4.47 7.83
CA ALA A 115 3.60 3.97 8.37
C ALA A 115 3.83 4.58 9.76
N GLY A 116 4.32 3.75 10.68
CA GLY A 116 4.79 4.15 11.99
C GLY A 116 6.25 3.75 12.16
N ASN A 117 7.02 4.61 12.80
CA ASN A 117 8.42 4.35 13.13
C ASN A 117 8.56 3.44 14.37
N SER A 118 9.80 3.15 14.77
CA SER A 118 10.09 2.31 15.95
C SER A 118 9.58 2.87 17.26
N ASP A 119 9.38 4.18 17.32
CA ASP A 119 9.07 4.94 18.53
C ASP A 119 7.55 5.14 18.67
N GLY A 120 6.77 4.50 17.79
CA GLY A 120 5.31 4.51 17.81
C GLY A 120 4.68 5.76 17.18
N VAL A 121 5.48 6.62 16.55
CA VAL A 121 5.00 7.80 15.82
C VAL A 121 4.49 7.36 14.46
N TRP A 122 3.20 7.56 14.23
CA TRP A 122 2.54 7.28 12.95
C TRP A 122 2.44 8.54 12.11
N ASN A 123 2.57 8.39 10.80
CA ASN A 123 2.28 9.49 9.90
C ASN A 123 0.80 9.91 9.95
N GLU A 124 0.56 11.22 9.94
CA GLU A 124 -0.80 11.76 10.01
C GLU A 124 -1.54 11.53 8.70
N THR A 125 -0.87 11.79 7.57
CA THR A 125 -1.44 11.70 6.21
C THR A 125 -1.21 10.33 5.58
N PRO A 126 -2.26 9.49 5.44
CA PRO A 126 -2.13 8.18 4.80
C PRO A 126 -1.89 8.31 3.29
N ALA A 127 -1.18 7.33 2.70
CA ALA A 127 -1.26 7.12 1.26
C ALA A 127 -2.61 6.45 0.94
N ALA A 128 -3.23 6.87 -0.16
CA ALA A 128 -4.53 6.37 -0.57
C ALA A 128 -4.59 6.09 -2.07
N LEU A 129 -5.24 4.99 -2.43
CA LEU A 129 -5.52 4.62 -3.82
C LEU A 129 -7.00 4.25 -3.96
N GLN A 130 -7.71 4.96 -4.82
CA GLN A 130 -9.10 4.63 -5.15
C GLN A 130 -9.12 3.50 -6.18
N ILE A 131 -9.89 2.46 -5.91
CA ILE A 131 -9.94 1.27 -6.75
C ILE A 131 -11.39 1.00 -7.09
N THR A 132 -11.72 0.84 -8.37
CA THR A 132 -13.06 0.50 -8.82
C THR A 132 -13.01 -0.82 -9.57
N ILE A 133 -13.72 -1.83 -9.06
CA ILE A 133 -13.94 -3.09 -9.77
C ILE A 133 -15.22 -2.95 -10.57
N LEU A 134 -15.12 -2.97 -11.90
CA LEU A 134 -16.25 -2.82 -12.80
C LEU A 134 -17.14 -4.07 -12.77
N PRO A 135 -18.47 -3.92 -12.91
CA PRO A 135 -19.35 -5.07 -13.08
C PRO A 135 -19.04 -5.81 -14.40
N PRO A 136 -19.47 -7.07 -14.53
CA PRO A 136 -19.35 -7.79 -15.79
C PRO A 136 -20.07 -7.05 -16.91
N TRP A 137 -19.44 -6.96 -18.08
CA TRP A 137 -19.98 -6.25 -19.24
C TRP A 137 -21.37 -6.77 -19.67
N TYR A 138 -21.61 -8.08 -19.56
CA TYR A 138 -22.89 -8.73 -19.88
C TYR A 138 -24.02 -8.46 -18.86
N ARG A 139 -23.75 -7.76 -17.76
CA ARG A 139 -24.78 -7.27 -16.81
C ARG A 139 -25.09 -5.79 -16.99
N THR A 140 -24.47 -5.12 -17.96
CA THR A 140 -24.86 -3.75 -18.33
C THR A 140 -26.12 -3.80 -19.19
N ALA A 141 -26.96 -2.77 -19.13
CA ALA A 141 -28.37 -2.72 -19.56
C ALA A 141 -28.69 -3.07 -21.04
N TRP A 142 -27.73 -3.56 -21.81
CA TRP A 142 -27.86 -3.97 -23.20
C TRP A 142 -28.18 -5.46 -23.37
N ALA A 143 -28.09 -6.27 -22.31
CA ALA A 143 -28.44 -7.70 -22.34
C ALA A 143 -29.96 -7.97 -22.17
N TYR A 144 -30.77 -6.91 -22.02
CA TYR A 144 -32.22 -6.96 -21.93
C TYR A 144 -32.93 -6.14 -23.04
N ALA A 145 -32.20 -5.73 -24.07
CA ALA A 145 -32.73 -5.05 -25.26
C ALA A 145 -32.77 -6.00 -26.47
#